data_AF-A0A6L7U196-F1
#
_entry.id   AF-A0A6L7U196-F1
#
_cell.length_a   1.000
_cell.length_b   1.000
_cell.length_c   1.000
_cell.angle_alpha   90.00
_cell.angle_beta   90.00
_cell.angle_gamma   90.00
#
_symmetry.space_group_name_H-M   'P 1'
#
loop_
_entity.id
_entity.type
_entity.pdbx_description
1 polymer ?
#
loop_
_entity_poly.entity_id
_entity_poly.type
_entity_poly.pdbx_seq_one_letter_code
_entity_poly.pdbx_strand_id
1 'polypeptide(L)'
;MEIREYIDGHGRSPFGRWCDGLDVRAANRVRTALARMEAGNLSNTKGVGRGVLERRIHAGPGYRVYFGRDGNTLIVLLGGGTKARQQRDIE
;
A
#
# COMPACT_ATOMS: atom_id res chain seq x y z
N MET A 1 -7.12 -3.93 13.31
CA MET A 1 -5.76 -4.41 12.97
C MET A 1 -4.83 -3.25 13.09
N GLU A 2 -3.65 -3.43 13.65
CA GLU A 2 -2.64 -2.39 13.68
C GLU A 2 -2.00 -2.23 12.30
N ILE A 3 -1.81 -0.99 11.84
CA ILE A 3 -1.09 -0.68 10.61
C ILE A 3 0.20 0.04 10.99
N ARG A 4 1.34 -0.49 10.53
CA ARG A 4 2.66 0.14 10.67
C ARG A 4 3.31 0.34 9.31
N GLU A 5 4.14 1.36 9.21
CA GLU A 5 5.01 1.53 8.05
C GLU A 5 6.32 0.74 8.27
N TYR A 6 6.79 0.07 7.21
CA TYR A 6 8.13 -0.48 7.21
C TYR A 6 9.14 0.65 7.19
N ILE A 7 10.12 0.56 8.07
CA ILE A 7 11.26 1.46 8.14
C ILE A 7 12.50 0.69 7.65
N ASP A 8 13.16 1.22 6.62
CA ASP A 8 14.36 0.62 6.06
C ASP A 8 15.58 0.77 7.00
N GLY A 9 16.71 0.15 6.65
CA GLY A 9 17.94 0.23 7.44
C GLY A 9 18.52 1.65 7.60
N HIS A 10 17.96 2.64 6.92
CA HIS A 10 18.35 4.05 7.01
C HIS A 10 17.29 4.90 7.72
N GLY A 11 16.28 4.30 8.35
CA GLY A 11 15.24 5.03 9.06
C GLY A 11 14.17 5.65 8.15
N ARG A 12 14.09 5.24 6.88
CA ARG A 12 13.14 5.82 5.92
C ARG A 12 11.94 4.92 5.74
N SER A 13 10.77 5.53 5.58
CA SER A 13 9.55 4.83 5.17
C SER A 13 9.38 4.87 3.65
N PRO A 14 9.50 3.74 2.92
CA PRO A 14 9.24 3.72 1.49
C PRO A 14 7.78 4.05 1.16
N PHE A 15 6.84 3.63 2.03
CA PHE A 15 5.43 3.99 1.91
C PHE A 15 5.23 5.48 2.13
N GLY A 16 5.77 6.04 3.22
CA GLY A 16 5.63 7.46 3.56
C GLY A 16 6.16 8.34 2.44
N ARG A 17 7.38 8.06 1.95
CA ARG A 17 7.97 8.79 0.83
C ARG A 17 7.13 8.76 -0.45
N TRP A 18 6.54 7.61 -0.76
CA TRP A 18 5.64 7.49 -1.90
C TRP A 18 4.34 8.27 -1.67
N CYS A 19 3.76 8.17 -0.47
CA CYS A 19 2.50 8.82 -0.10
C CYS A 19 2.64 10.35 -0.10
N ASP A 20 3.78 10.87 0.37
CA ASP A 20 4.11 12.30 0.38
C ASP A 20 4.23 12.89 -1.03
N GLY A 21 4.54 12.06 -2.02
CA GLY A 21 4.57 12.45 -3.43
C GLY A 21 3.20 12.46 -4.12
N LEU A 22 2.12 12.09 -3.42
CA LEU A 22 0.78 12.06 -3.98
C LEU A 22 0.10 13.42 -3.87
N ASP A 23 -0.75 13.74 -4.86
CA ASP A 23 -1.68 14.85 -4.72
C ASP A 23 -2.68 14.60 -3.57
N VAL A 24 -3.30 15.67 -3.06
CA VAL A 24 -4.23 15.61 -1.92
C VAL A 24 -5.38 14.62 -2.15
N ARG A 25 -5.92 14.54 -3.37
CA ARG A 25 -7.03 13.64 -3.68
C ARG A 25 -6.58 12.18 -3.70
N ALA A 26 -5.37 11.90 -4.14
CA ALA A 26 -4.77 10.58 -4.14
C ALA A 26 -4.42 10.14 -2.72
N ALA A 27 -3.76 10.99 -1.93
CA ALA A 27 -3.42 10.72 -0.53
C ALA A 27 -4.67 10.40 0.31
N ASN A 28 -5.75 11.17 0.14
CA ASN A 28 -7.01 10.92 0.87
C ASN A 28 -7.65 9.57 0.50
N ARG A 29 -7.52 9.10 -0.73
CA ARG A 29 -8.00 7.78 -1.14
C ARG A 29 -7.16 6.66 -0.53
N VAL A 30 -5.84 6.83 -0.48
CA VAL A 30 -4.93 5.90 0.20
C VAL A 30 -5.29 5.81 1.69
N ARG A 31 -5.40 6.94 2.39
CA ARG A 31 -5.79 6.99 3.81
C ARG A 31 -7.15 6.33 4.06
N THR A 32 -8.14 6.59 3.20
CA THR A 32 -9.45 5.92 3.28
C THR A 32 -9.34 4.41 3.13
N ALA A 33 -8.49 3.94 2.21
CA ALA A 33 -8.26 2.50 2.02
C ALA A 33 -7.57 1.87 3.23
N LEU A 34 -6.58 2.56 3.81
CA LEU A 34 -5.89 2.12 5.02
C LEU A 34 -6.84 2.05 6.22
N ALA A 35 -7.65 3.07 6.47
CA ALA A 35 -8.63 3.05 7.57
C ALA A 35 -9.62 1.87 7.45
N ARG A 36 -10.05 1.54 6.22
CA ARG A 36 -10.87 0.35 5.96
C ARG A 36 -10.11 -0.95 6.25
N MET A 37 -8.84 -1.03 5.88
CA MET A 37 -8.00 -2.18 6.20
C MET A 37 -7.82 -2.31 7.71
N GLU A 38 -7.61 -1.21 8.43
CA GLU A 38 -7.50 -1.17 9.88
C GLU A 38 -8.76 -1.76 10.56
N ALA A 39 -9.93 -1.45 10.01
CA ALA A 39 -11.23 -2.00 10.42
C ALA A 39 -11.49 -3.45 9.96
N GLY A 40 -10.51 -4.14 9.37
CA GLY A 40 -10.63 -5.53 8.94
C GLY A 40 -11.07 -5.73 7.49
N ASN A 41 -11.39 -4.66 6.75
CA ASN A 41 -11.81 -4.77 5.35
C ASN A 41 -10.61 -4.85 4.40
N LEU A 42 -10.24 -6.10 4.13
CA LEU A 42 -9.14 -6.44 3.22
C LEU A 42 -9.58 -6.75 1.79
N SER A 43 -10.80 -6.40 1.39
CA SER A 43 -11.46 -6.78 0.12
C SER A 43 -10.53 -6.87 -1.11
N ASN A 44 -10.39 -5.88 -1.99
CA ASN A 44 -9.48 -5.86 -3.16
C ASN A 44 -7.97 -6.03 -2.86
N THR A 45 -7.58 -7.11 -2.20
CA THR A 45 -6.21 -7.51 -1.92
C THR A 45 -5.86 -8.70 -2.79
N LYS A 46 -4.66 -8.70 -3.38
CA LYS A 46 -4.12 -9.84 -4.14
C LYS A 46 -2.72 -10.19 -3.62
N GLY A 47 -2.41 -11.47 -3.49
CA GLY A 47 -1.04 -11.92 -3.28
C GLY A 47 -0.19 -11.65 -4.52
N VAL A 48 0.99 -11.07 -4.32
CA VAL A 48 1.99 -10.81 -5.39
C VAL A 48 3.27 -11.64 -5.23
N GLY A 49 3.28 -12.58 -4.28
CA GLY A 49 4.36 -13.52 -4.05
C GLY A 49 5.16 -13.21 -2.77
N ARG A 50 5.92 -14.21 -2.28
CA ARG A 50 6.82 -14.10 -1.11
C ARG A 50 6.17 -13.49 0.16
N GLY A 51 4.88 -13.77 0.39
CA GLY A 51 4.15 -13.23 1.53
C GLY A 51 3.72 -11.76 1.41
N VAL A 52 3.94 -11.13 0.25
CA VAL A 52 3.52 -9.76 -0.02
C VAL A 52 2.11 -9.73 -0.62
N LEU A 53 1.29 -8.84 -0.09
CA LEU A 53 -0.06 -8.56 -0.51
C LEU A 53 -0.12 -7.17 -1.16
N GLU A 54 -1.03 -7.00 -2.10
CA GLU A 54 -1.28 -5.75 -2.79
C GLU A 54 -2.74 -5.34 -2.60
N ARG A 55 -2.99 -4.17 -2.01
CA ARG A 55 -4.31 -3.54 -1.99
C ARG A 55 -4.47 -2.66 -3.23
N ARG A 56 -5.46 -2.97 -4.05
CA ARG A 56 -5.80 -2.21 -5.25
C ARG A 56 -6.81 -1.12 -4.92
N ILE A 57 -6.48 0.11 -5.28
CA ILE A 57 -7.34 1.28 -5.16
C ILE A 57 -7.68 1.74 -6.57
N HIS A 58 -8.89 1.36 -7.02
CA HIS A 58 -9.41 1.69 -8.35
C HIS A 58 -9.87 3.15 -8.41
N ALA A 59 -8.90 4.07 -8.49
CA ALA A 59 -9.15 5.49 -8.68
C ALA A 59 -8.00 6.15 -9.45
N GLY A 60 -8.34 7.05 -10.38
CA GLY A 60 -7.36 7.75 -11.20
C GLY A 60 -6.41 6.78 -11.93
N PRO A 61 -5.08 6.92 -11.81
CA PRO A 61 -4.10 6.06 -12.48
C PRO A 61 -4.04 4.62 -11.92
N GLY A 62 -4.86 4.29 -10.91
CA GLY A 62 -4.89 3.00 -10.24
C GLY A 62 -3.75 2.87 -9.23
N TYR A 63 -4.01 3.19 -7.97
CA TYR A 63 -3.02 3.11 -6.90
C TYR A 63 -2.95 1.72 -6.29
N ARG A 64 -1.76 1.33 -5.85
CA ARG A 64 -1.48 0.04 -5.22
C ARG A 64 -0.68 0.28 -3.95
N VAL A 65 -1.11 -0.33 -2.86
CA VAL A 65 -0.37 -0.35 -1.60
C VAL A 65 0.13 -1.77 -1.38
N TYR A 66 1.43 -1.92 -1.22
CA TYR A 66 2.06 -3.22 -0.95
C TYR A 66 2.25 -3.38 0.55
N PHE A 67 1.87 -4.54 1.08
CA PHE A 67 1.93 -4.78 2.51
C PHE A 67 2.19 -6.25 2.85
N GLY A 68 2.88 -6.47 3.96
CA GLY A 68 2.91 -7.73 4.67
C GLY A 68 1.77 -7.78 5.70
N ARG A 69 1.38 -8.98 6.10
CA ARG A 69 0.31 -9.18 7.09
C ARG A 69 0.67 -10.33 7.99
N ASP A 70 0.43 -10.15 9.30
CA ASP A 70 0.47 -11.22 10.28
C ASP A 70 -0.93 -11.44 10.86
N GLY A 71 -1.49 -12.63 10.58
CA GLY A 71 -2.83 -13.02 10.99
C GLY A 71 -3.90 -11.93 10.79
N ASN A 72 -4.73 -11.71 11.80
CA ASN A 72 -5.72 -10.63 11.83
C ASN A 72 -5.30 -9.50 12.79
N THR A 73 -4.00 -9.35 13.05
CA THR A 73 -3.49 -8.44 14.09
C THR A 73 -2.70 -7.29 13.48
N LEU A 74 -1.78 -7.56 12.54
CA LEU A 74 -0.83 -6.58 12.03
C LEU A 74 -0.79 -6.51 10.50
N ILE A 75 -0.67 -5.29 10.00
CA ILE A 75 -0.34 -4.95 8.61
C ILE A 75 0.91 -4.09 8.62
N VAL A 76 1.88 -4.46 7.77
CA VAL A 76 3.11 -3.68 7.56
C VAL A 76 3.12 -3.14 6.14
N LEU A 77 3.02 -1.82 5.99
CA LEU A 77 3.06 -1.12 4.71
C LEU A 77 4.50 -1.09 4.18
N LEU A 78 4.73 -1.73 3.03
CA LEU A 78 6.06 -1.86 2.42
C LEU A 78 6.34 -0.76 1.40
N GLY A 79 5.28 -0.19 0.81
CA GLY A 79 5.40 0.83 -0.21
C GLY A 79 4.09 1.03 -0.98
N GLY A 80 4.15 1.85 -2.02
CA GLY A 80 3.03 2.01 -2.93
C GLY A 80 3.47 2.39 -4.33
N GLY A 81 2.53 2.39 -5.25
CA GLY A 81 2.77 2.71 -6.64
C GLY A 81 1.49 2.96 -7.42
N THR A 82 1.65 3.17 -8.72
CA THR A 82 0.55 3.30 -9.68
C THR A 82 0.66 2.21 -10.74
N LYS A 83 -0.49 1.77 -11.27
CA LYS A 83 -0.55 0.78 -12.36
C LYS A 83 0.22 1.27 -13.60
N ALA A 84 0.24 2.57 -13.87
CA ALA A 84 0.97 3.18 -14.99
C ALA A 84 2.50 3.01 -14.91
N ARG A 85 3.07 2.75 -13.72
CA ARG A 85 4.50 2.51 -13.52
C ARG A 85 4.85 1.02 -13.68
N GLN A 86 3.97 0.12 -13.23
CA GLN A 86 4.16 -1.34 -13.36
C GLN A 86 4.24 -1.81 -14.82
N GLN A 87 3.61 -1.12 -15.77
CA GLN A 87 3.71 -1.48 -17.20
C GLN A 87 5.07 -1.11 -17.80
N ARG A 88 5.86 -0.21 -17.18
CA ARG A 88 7.17 0.23 -17.69
C ARG A 88 8.35 -0.58 -17.14
N ASP A 89 8.16 -1.29 -16.03
CA ASP A 89 9.20 -2.05 -15.34
C ASP A 89 9.15 -3.57 -15.69
N ILE A 90 8.32 -3.97 -16.66
CA ILE A 90 8.23 -5.34 -17.18
C ILE A 90 8.50 -5.28 -18.70
N GLU A 91 9.75 -4.98 -19.05
CA GLU A 91 10.41 -5.30 -20.33
C GLU A 91 11.84 -5.77 -20.04
#